data_AF-A0A8S2DZJ8-F1
#
_entry.id   AF-A0A8S2DZJ8-F1
#
_cell.length_a   1.000
_cell.length_b   1.000
_cell.length_c   1.000
_cell.angle_alpha   90.00
_cell.angle_beta   90.00
_cell.angle_gamma   90.00
#
_symmetry.space_group_name_H-M   'P 1'
#
loop_
_entity.id
_entity.type
_entity.pdbx_description
1 polymer ?
#
loop_
_entity_poly.entity_id
_entity_poly.type
_entity_poly.pdbx_seq_one_letter_code
_entity_poly.pdbx_strand_id
1 'polypeptide(L)'
;MILNHFKSNLLSSIRLTFLSVRFKHSYVLGLRREDQSPWERRTPLAPQHVRKLVKDNVKVLIQASNRRAYPTAVSGAIVQEDLSEASLILGVKQPPVDLIIPNKVYTFFSHTHKAQEANMSLLDACIEKNITLIDYERIVDDDGVRLVAFGKYAGVVGMINILHAMGLRFLALGHHTPFMHIGPAHNYRNNEQARMSIRDAGYEISLGLMPKSIGPLTIVFTGSGNVSQGAQEVFRELPFEYVEADALKHVAVSGDIRKIYGCIIKRKDHLVNKETGKYDADEFVKYPERYTSIFKTNIAPFASVIINGIYWEQSQPKLLRIADAKVLLAPSANSQAWLPTENGCPVLPHRLLSICDITADKGGSIEFVTQTTTIDHPFLLYDPHTQTAKESFNGPGVLICSIDNMPTQLPLEATEYFGSLLFPLIPTMLQIDATKEFQLQNIPRVIKDAVLTANGHLTPKYSYITQLREQRRIKQQLASTKKRVLILGSGFVSAPAVECLTRDNNISVTLVSSVKLEADRLADLYPNTTPVMLDIMRSSEEVEKLIKDHDIVV
;
A
#
# COMPACT_ATOMS: atom_id res chain seq x y z
N MET A 1 69.46 50.13 11.42
CA MET A 1 70.50 49.33 10.75
C MET A 1 69.80 48.47 9.69
N ILE A 2 69.80 48.95 8.44
CA ILE A 2 69.74 48.22 7.14
C ILE A 2 68.83 46.95 7.12
N LEU A 3 67.69 46.86 6.45
CA LEU A 3 67.36 47.20 5.06
C LEU A 3 65.91 47.72 4.94
N ASN A 4 65.78 49.00 4.62
CA ASN A 4 64.64 49.60 3.92
C ASN A 4 65.05 49.71 2.45
N HIS A 5 64.50 48.90 1.55
CA HIS A 5 64.31 49.19 0.12
C HIS A 5 64.03 47.87 -0.59
N PHE A 6 62.75 47.61 -0.87
CA PHE A 6 62.22 47.25 -2.19
C PHE A 6 60.78 46.78 -2.01
N LYS A 7 59.88 47.36 -2.83
CA LYS A 7 58.46 47.01 -3.02
C LYS A 7 57.43 47.74 -2.14
N SER A 8 57.54 49.07 -2.06
CA SER A 8 56.36 49.93 -2.12
C SER A 8 56.22 50.44 -3.56
N ASN A 9 55.22 49.94 -4.30
CA ASN A 9 54.60 50.54 -5.52
C ASN A 9 54.00 49.48 -6.46
N LEU A 10 53.11 48.61 -5.95
CA LEU A 10 52.19 47.86 -6.81
C LEU A 10 50.91 47.42 -6.07
N LEU A 11 50.34 48.27 -5.22
CA LEU A 11 49.13 47.97 -4.44
C LEU A 11 48.03 49.05 -4.56
N SER A 12 48.04 49.83 -5.64
CA SER A 12 47.04 50.88 -5.85
C SER A 12 46.58 50.95 -7.31
N SER A 13 46.05 49.86 -7.84
CA SER A 13 45.04 49.85 -8.90
C SER A 13 44.72 48.40 -9.24
N ILE A 14 43.66 47.86 -8.66
CA ILE A 14 42.69 46.94 -9.28
C ILE A 14 41.54 46.90 -8.27
N ARG A 15 40.58 47.82 -8.43
CA ARG A 15 39.20 47.59 -7.96
C ARG A 15 38.66 46.47 -8.84
N LEU A 16 38.86 45.22 -8.42
CA LEU A 16 38.18 44.07 -8.99
C LEU A 16 36.76 44.09 -8.44
N THR A 17 35.88 44.75 -9.20
CA THR A 17 34.44 44.55 -9.15
C THR A 17 34.20 43.04 -9.23
N PHE A 18 33.90 42.40 -8.10
CA PHE A 18 33.32 41.06 -8.08
C PHE A 18 31.90 41.19 -8.67
N LEU A 19 31.83 41.28 -9.99
CA LEU A 19 30.65 40.89 -10.74
C LEU A 19 30.39 39.44 -10.34
N SER A 20 29.29 39.22 -9.61
CA SER A 20 28.74 37.89 -9.41
C SER A 20 28.57 37.28 -10.80
N VAL A 21 29.47 36.39 -11.20
CA VAL A 21 29.25 35.52 -12.32
C VAL A 21 28.09 34.63 -11.88
N ARG A 22 26.86 35.04 -12.21
CA ARG A 22 25.69 34.20 -12.13
C ARG A 22 25.99 33.00 -13.01
N PHE A 23 26.44 31.89 -12.42
CA PHE A 23 26.37 30.60 -13.07
C PHE A 23 24.90 30.42 -13.48
N LYS A 24 24.62 30.58 -14.79
CA LYS A 24 23.32 30.20 -15.36
C LYS A 24 23.22 28.69 -15.15
N HIS A 25 22.53 28.30 -14.09
CA HIS A 25 22.12 26.92 -13.92
C HIS A 25 21.17 26.61 -15.08
N SER A 26 21.43 25.52 -15.82
CA SER A 26 20.63 25.21 -17.02
C SER A 26 19.22 24.76 -16.67
N TYR A 27 19.02 24.19 -15.47
CA TYR A 27 17.73 23.66 -15.00
C TYR A 27 17.60 23.83 -13.48
N VAL A 28 16.36 23.96 -13.00
CA VAL A 28 16.02 24.13 -11.57
C VAL A 28 15.07 23.02 -11.13
N LEU A 29 15.54 22.20 -10.19
CA LEU A 29 14.78 21.11 -9.58
C LEU A 29 14.23 21.54 -8.21
N GLY A 30 12.96 21.31 -7.96
CA GLY A 30 12.33 21.46 -6.65
C GLY A 30 12.08 20.11 -5.99
N LEU A 31 12.52 19.94 -4.74
CA LEU A 31 12.12 18.84 -3.86
C LEU A 31 11.12 19.37 -2.83
N ARG A 32 9.85 18.99 -2.98
CA ARG A 32 8.82 19.38 -2.02
C ARG A 32 8.99 18.63 -0.69
N ARG A 33 8.36 19.17 0.36
CA ARG A 33 8.14 18.42 1.60
C ARG A 33 6.89 17.55 1.47
N GLU A 34 6.91 16.39 2.10
CA GLU A 34 5.74 15.52 2.22
C GLU A 34 4.90 15.94 3.43
N ASP A 35 3.59 16.03 3.21
CA ASP A 35 2.60 16.50 4.19
C ASP A 35 1.45 15.50 4.41
N GLN A 36 1.26 14.53 3.51
CA GLN A 36 0.13 13.58 3.51
C GLN A 36 -0.04 12.78 4.81
N SER A 37 1.04 12.33 5.43
CA SER A 37 1.01 11.47 6.62
C SER A 37 2.21 11.74 7.53
N PRO A 38 2.08 11.62 8.86
CA PRO A 38 3.22 11.68 9.78
C PRO A 38 4.27 10.59 9.47
N TRP A 39 3.84 9.45 8.95
CA TRP A 39 4.70 8.33 8.58
C TRP A 39 5.48 8.58 7.28
N GLU A 40 4.99 9.47 6.40
CA GLU A 40 5.68 9.80 5.15
C GLU A 40 6.89 10.70 5.41
N ARG A 41 8.00 10.06 5.74
CA ARG A 41 9.31 10.69 6.02
C ARG A 41 10.30 10.53 4.87
N ARG A 42 9.88 9.87 3.78
CA ARG A 42 10.72 9.67 2.59
C ARG A 42 10.82 10.95 1.78
N THR A 43 11.70 10.94 0.81
CA THR A 43 11.82 11.97 -0.22
C THR A 43 12.18 11.29 -1.54
N PRO A 44 11.93 11.87 -2.71
CA PRO A 44 12.29 11.24 -3.98
C PRO A 44 13.79 11.00 -4.14
N LEU A 45 14.62 11.83 -3.50
CA LEU A 45 16.07 11.80 -3.64
C LEU A 45 16.80 11.88 -2.30
N ALA A 46 17.63 10.87 -2.02
CA ALA A 46 18.63 10.92 -0.96
C ALA A 46 19.70 12.02 -1.19
N PRO A 47 20.40 12.47 -0.13
CA PRO A 47 21.47 13.47 -0.22
C PRO A 47 22.55 13.18 -1.28
N GLN A 48 22.89 11.91 -1.49
CA GLN A 48 23.89 11.53 -2.51
C GLN A 48 23.45 11.85 -3.95
N HIS A 49 22.16 11.67 -4.25
CA HIS A 49 21.59 12.01 -5.55
C HIS A 49 21.58 13.52 -5.76
N VAL A 50 21.17 14.27 -4.72
CA VAL A 50 21.19 15.73 -4.74
C VAL A 50 22.60 16.28 -4.97
N ARG A 51 23.61 15.75 -4.25
CA ARG A 51 25.02 16.13 -4.48
C ARG A 51 25.47 15.89 -5.91
N LYS A 52 25.01 14.81 -6.55
CA LYS A 52 25.35 14.50 -7.94
C LYS A 52 24.69 15.50 -8.90
N LEU A 53 23.41 15.82 -8.72
CA LEU A 53 22.72 16.85 -9.51
C LEU A 53 23.39 18.22 -9.41
N VAL A 54 23.80 18.62 -8.20
CA VAL A 54 24.52 19.88 -7.98
C VAL A 54 25.87 19.89 -8.70
N LYS A 55 26.62 18.78 -8.66
CA LYS A 55 27.86 18.62 -9.44
C LYS A 55 27.61 18.70 -10.94
N ASP A 56 26.46 18.22 -11.40
CA ASP A 56 26.01 18.30 -12.79
C ASP A 56 25.39 19.68 -13.14
N ASN A 57 25.64 20.72 -12.32
CA ASN A 57 25.21 22.10 -12.50
C ASN A 57 23.67 22.31 -12.52
N VAL A 58 22.92 21.42 -11.88
CA VAL A 58 21.48 21.59 -11.63
C VAL A 58 21.26 22.35 -10.33
N LYS A 59 20.47 23.43 -10.37
CA LYS A 59 20.06 24.14 -9.15
C LYS A 59 19.00 23.30 -8.43
N VAL A 60 19.28 22.87 -7.22
CA VAL A 60 18.32 22.08 -6.42
C VAL A 60 17.76 22.93 -5.28
N LEU A 61 16.45 23.18 -5.33
CA LEU A 61 15.66 23.83 -4.29
C LEU A 61 15.00 22.76 -3.43
N ILE A 62 15.07 22.90 -2.10
CA ILE A 62 14.51 21.92 -1.17
C ILE A 62 13.65 22.65 -0.16
N GLN A 63 12.37 22.25 -0.05
CA GLN A 63 11.53 22.71 1.04
C GLN A 63 12.00 22.14 2.37
N ALA A 64 12.07 23.03 3.38
CA ALA A 64 12.40 22.64 4.74
C ALA A 64 11.36 21.65 5.28
N SER A 65 11.83 20.62 5.99
CA SER A 65 10.98 19.60 6.60
C SER A 65 11.70 18.97 7.79
N ASN A 66 11.10 19.07 8.97
CA ASN A 66 11.51 18.35 10.18
C ASN A 66 10.99 16.90 10.21
N ARG A 67 10.09 16.53 9.28
CA ARG A 67 9.56 15.17 9.14
C ARG A 67 10.46 14.27 8.31
N ARG A 68 11.11 14.84 7.29
CA ARG A 68 11.99 14.10 6.37
C ARG A 68 13.08 13.38 7.16
N ALA A 69 13.33 12.10 6.83
CA ALA A 69 14.32 11.28 7.51
C ALA A 69 15.77 11.79 7.37
N TYR A 70 16.00 12.77 6.51
CA TYR A 70 17.29 13.45 6.32
C TYR A 70 17.22 14.86 6.94
N PRO A 71 17.71 15.04 8.17
CA PRO A 71 17.59 16.32 8.89
C PRO A 71 18.61 17.37 8.43
N THR A 72 19.73 16.97 7.84
CA THR A 72 20.82 17.87 7.46
C THR A 72 20.65 18.44 6.06
N ALA A 73 20.95 19.74 5.90
CA ALA A 73 21.07 20.37 4.59
C ALA A 73 22.13 19.66 3.73
N VAL A 74 21.87 19.58 2.42
CA VAL A 74 22.82 19.00 1.46
C VAL A 74 23.67 20.11 0.87
N SER A 75 25.00 19.97 0.97
CA SER A 75 25.94 20.96 0.42
C SER A 75 25.63 21.28 -1.05
N GLY A 76 25.47 22.57 -1.35
CA GLY A 76 25.20 23.10 -2.69
C GLY A 76 23.72 23.03 -3.14
N ALA A 77 22.83 22.43 -2.36
CA ALA A 77 21.39 22.64 -2.51
C ALA A 77 20.92 23.85 -1.69
N ILE A 78 19.83 24.48 -2.12
CA ILE A 78 19.28 25.68 -1.48
C ILE A 78 18.01 25.29 -0.73
N VAL A 79 17.98 25.52 0.58
CA VAL A 79 16.79 25.29 1.40
C VAL A 79 15.93 26.55 1.38
N GLN A 80 14.71 26.45 0.84
CA GLN A 80 13.75 27.55 0.79
C GLN A 80 12.32 27.05 0.63
N GLU A 81 11.35 27.87 1.00
CA GLU A 81 9.93 27.52 0.95
C GLU A 81 9.33 27.60 -0.45
N ASP A 82 9.69 28.65 -1.20
CA ASP A 82 9.18 28.90 -2.54
C ASP A 82 9.89 28.01 -3.57
N LEU A 83 9.11 27.27 -4.35
CA LEU A 83 9.60 26.43 -5.45
C LEU A 83 9.23 27.00 -6.83
N SER A 84 8.74 28.24 -6.91
CA SER A 84 8.26 28.84 -8.16
C SER A 84 9.33 28.96 -9.25
N GLU A 85 10.61 28.98 -8.88
CA GLU A 85 11.71 28.96 -9.84
C GLU A 85 11.94 27.57 -10.47
N ALA A 86 11.53 26.48 -9.81
CA ALA A 86 11.72 25.12 -10.32
C ALA A 86 10.91 24.89 -11.60
N SER A 87 11.50 24.20 -12.58
CA SER A 87 10.78 23.70 -13.76
C SER A 87 10.17 22.33 -13.48
N LEU A 88 10.88 21.50 -12.73
CA LEU A 88 10.47 20.18 -12.27
C LEU A 88 10.33 20.16 -10.75
N ILE A 89 9.19 19.70 -10.24
CA ILE A 89 8.94 19.51 -8.82
C ILE A 89 8.69 18.03 -8.55
N LEU A 90 9.53 17.43 -7.70
CA LEU A 90 9.43 16.03 -7.29
C LEU A 90 8.86 15.93 -5.88
N GLY A 91 7.90 15.02 -5.70
CA GLY A 91 7.40 14.56 -4.41
C GLY A 91 7.17 13.05 -4.43
N VAL A 92 7.08 12.41 -3.27
CA VAL A 92 6.68 11.00 -3.17
C VAL A 92 5.17 10.91 -3.35
N LYS A 93 4.42 11.69 -2.57
CA LYS A 93 2.96 11.77 -2.61
C LYS A 93 2.48 13.05 -3.26
N GLN A 94 1.18 13.12 -3.50
CA GLN A 94 0.51 14.27 -4.08
C GLN A 94 0.58 15.51 -3.16
N PRO A 95 0.72 16.72 -3.71
CA PRO A 95 0.58 17.96 -2.96
C PRO A 95 -0.88 18.31 -2.67
N PRO A 96 -1.15 19.12 -1.63
CA PRO A 96 -2.44 19.79 -1.48
C PRO A 96 -2.76 20.61 -2.73
N VAL A 97 -4.00 20.52 -3.21
CA VAL A 97 -4.45 21.11 -4.48
C VAL A 97 -4.17 22.62 -4.55
N ASP A 98 -4.39 23.32 -3.44
CA ASP A 98 -4.21 24.78 -3.35
C ASP A 98 -2.75 25.20 -3.48
N LEU A 99 -1.81 24.32 -3.12
CA LEU A 99 -0.36 24.59 -3.16
C LEU A 99 0.30 24.26 -4.49
N ILE A 100 -0.45 23.73 -5.46
CA ILE A 100 0.06 23.41 -6.80
C ILE A 100 0.37 24.71 -7.54
N ILE A 101 1.63 24.87 -7.96
CA ILE A 101 2.12 26.00 -8.74
C ILE A 101 1.81 25.79 -10.23
N PRO A 102 1.08 26.70 -10.91
CA PRO A 102 0.74 26.56 -12.33
C PRO A 102 1.93 26.51 -13.28
N ASN A 103 1.72 25.90 -14.46
CA ASN A 103 2.69 25.82 -15.56
C ASN A 103 4.01 25.13 -15.17
N LYS A 104 3.92 24.06 -14.37
CA LYS A 104 5.08 23.28 -13.89
C LYS A 104 5.01 21.83 -14.33
N VAL A 105 6.16 21.17 -14.32
CA VAL A 105 6.25 19.71 -14.39
C VAL A 105 6.26 19.16 -12.97
N TYR A 106 5.31 18.28 -12.66
CA TYR A 106 5.25 17.58 -11.38
C TYR A 106 5.48 16.09 -11.58
N THR A 107 6.18 15.46 -10.64
CA THR A 107 6.33 14.01 -10.62
C THR A 107 6.13 13.45 -9.21
N PHE A 108 5.13 12.57 -9.06
CA PHE A 108 4.79 11.90 -7.80
C PHE A 108 3.85 10.70 -8.07
N PHE A 109 3.54 9.90 -7.04
CA PHE A 109 2.47 8.91 -7.10
C PHE A 109 1.10 9.59 -7.06
N SER A 110 0.50 9.85 -8.21
CA SER A 110 -0.78 10.56 -8.27
C SER A 110 -1.96 9.68 -7.89
N HIS A 111 -1.86 8.37 -8.16
CA HIS A 111 -2.96 7.41 -8.02
C HIS A 111 -4.23 7.92 -8.72
N THR A 112 -4.10 8.39 -9.96
CA THR A 112 -5.21 8.92 -10.78
C THR A 112 -5.49 8.13 -12.05
N HIS A 113 -4.54 7.31 -12.54
CA HIS A 113 -4.66 6.62 -13.82
C HIS A 113 -5.77 5.54 -13.87
N LYS A 114 -6.29 5.09 -12.72
CA LYS A 114 -7.47 4.19 -12.63
C LYS A 114 -8.73 4.97 -12.24
N ALA A 115 -8.75 6.27 -12.49
CA ALA A 115 -9.81 7.21 -12.13
C ALA A 115 -10.19 7.18 -10.65
N GLN A 116 -9.24 6.97 -9.73
CA GLN A 116 -9.53 6.82 -8.30
C GLN A 116 -10.18 8.08 -7.71
N GLU A 117 -11.38 7.95 -7.14
CA GLU A 117 -12.25 9.07 -6.75
C GLU A 117 -11.56 10.08 -5.83
N ALA A 118 -10.81 9.59 -4.84
CA ALA A 118 -10.12 10.41 -3.85
C ALA A 118 -9.14 11.44 -4.44
N ASN A 119 -8.60 11.21 -5.66
CA ASN A 119 -7.59 12.07 -6.29
C ASN A 119 -8.07 12.70 -7.60
N MET A 120 -9.37 12.63 -7.94
CA MET A 120 -9.86 13.27 -9.17
C MET A 120 -9.83 14.80 -9.10
N SER A 121 -10.06 15.39 -7.93
CA SER A 121 -9.90 16.84 -7.71
C SER A 121 -8.46 17.32 -7.99
N LEU A 122 -7.48 16.51 -7.61
CA LEU A 122 -6.07 16.77 -7.94
C LEU A 122 -5.82 16.73 -9.45
N LEU A 123 -6.38 15.74 -10.15
CA LEU A 123 -6.25 15.63 -11.60
C LEU A 123 -6.88 16.84 -12.31
N ASP A 124 -8.06 17.26 -11.86
CA ASP A 124 -8.77 18.43 -12.37
C ASP A 124 -7.95 19.71 -12.16
N ALA A 125 -7.36 19.89 -10.97
CA ALA A 125 -6.48 21.00 -10.69
C ALA A 125 -5.19 20.97 -11.53
N CYS A 126 -4.63 19.80 -11.80
CA CYS A 126 -3.49 19.66 -12.71
C CYS A 126 -3.84 20.10 -14.13
N ILE A 127 -5.03 19.79 -14.62
CA ILE A 127 -5.54 20.23 -15.92
C ILE A 127 -5.72 21.75 -15.91
N GLU A 128 -6.46 22.29 -14.94
CA GLU A 128 -6.75 23.72 -14.82
C GLU A 128 -5.48 24.58 -14.71
N LYS A 129 -4.50 24.15 -13.91
CA LYS A 129 -3.25 24.87 -13.68
C LYS A 129 -2.18 24.57 -14.74
N ASN A 130 -2.53 23.90 -15.84
CA ASN A 130 -1.62 23.49 -16.91
C ASN A 130 -0.34 22.79 -16.39
N ILE A 131 -0.55 21.73 -15.61
CA ILE A 131 0.52 20.92 -15.05
C ILE A 131 0.86 19.79 -16.03
N THR A 132 2.16 19.61 -16.30
CA THR A 132 2.65 18.36 -16.88
C THR A 132 2.85 17.36 -15.75
N LEU A 133 1.89 16.46 -15.55
CA LEU A 133 1.91 15.47 -14.47
C LEU A 133 2.52 14.17 -14.97
N ILE A 134 3.67 13.79 -14.40
CA ILE A 134 4.32 12.49 -14.62
C ILE A 134 4.01 11.60 -13.43
N ASP A 135 3.33 10.46 -13.65
CA ASP A 135 3.02 9.50 -12.58
C ASP A 135 4.11 8.43 -12.50
N TYR A 136 4.78 8.32 -11.35
CA TYR A 136 5.80 7.28 -11.12
C TYR A 136 5.29 5.85 -11.37
N GLU A 137 3.99 5.60 -11.15
CA GLU A 137 3.39 4.27 -11.39
C GLU A 137 3.33 3.91 -12.87
N ARG A 138 3.47 4.91 -13.76
CA ARG A 138 3.40 4.77 -15.21
C ARG A 138 4.75 4.79 -15.91
N ILE A 139 5.85 4.91 -15.15
CA ILE A 139 7.22 4.75 -15.66
C ILE A 139 7.51 3.24 -15.76
N VAL A 140 7.33 2.72 -16.96
CA VAL A 140 7.50 1.30 -17.31
C VAL A 140 8.45 1.15 -18.50
N ASP A 141 9.13 0.00 -18.58
CA ASP A 141 9.87 -0.38 -19.79
C ASP A 141 8.94 -0.88 -20.91
N ASP A 142 9.54 -1.36 -22.00
CA ASP A 142 8.82 -1.84 -23.18
C ASP A 142 8.00 -3.12 -22.90
N ASP A 143 8.37 -3.90 -21.89
CA ASP A 143 7.65 -5.10 -21.43
C ASP A 143 6.56 -4.75 -20.39
N GLY A 144 6.41 -3.46 -20.04
CA GLY A 144 5.45 -2.99 -19.05
C GLY A 144 5.90 -3.18 -17.60
N VAL A 145 7.16 -3.54 -17.37
CA VAL A 145 7.73 -3.68 -16.03
C VAL A 145 8.03 -2.30 -15.47
N ARG A 146 7.57 -2.05 -14.25
CA ARG A 146 7.73 -0.76 -13.58
C ARG A 146 9.18 -0.55 -13.14
N LEU A 147 9.77 0.56 -13.60
CA LEU A 147 11.17 0.89 -13.36
C LEU A 147 11.41 1.59 -12.01
N VAL A 148 10.44 2.37 -11.56
CA VAL A 148 10.57 3.22 -10.36
C VAL A 148 9.51 2.83 -9.32
N ALA A 149 9.91 2.04 -8.34
CA ALA A 149 9.02 1.51 -7.31
C ALA A 149 9.69 1.25 -5.96
N PHE A 150 8.90 1.27 -4.90
CA PHE A 150 9.34 0.92 -3.54
C PHE A 150 9.18 -0.57 -3.19
N GLY A 151 8.82 -1.42 -4.17
CA GLY A 151 8.42 -2.81 -3.93
C GLY A 151 9.44 -3.61 -3.12
N LYS A 152 10.74 -3.40 -3.36
CA LYS A 152 11.81 -4.07 -2.61
C LYS A 152 11.73 -3.80 -1.11
N TYR A 153 11.63 -2.52 -0.73
CA TYR A 153 11.54 -2.14 0.69
C TYR A 153 10.17 -2.44 1.30
N ALA A 154 9.11 -2.57 0.51
CA ALA A 154 7.85 -3.12 1.00
C ALA A 154 8.02 -4.58 1.43
N GLY A 155 8.78 -5.37 0.66
CA GLY A 155 9.23 -6.73 1.01
C GLY A 155 10.05 -6.79 2.29
N VAL A 156 11.10 -5.97 2.38
CA VAL A 156 11.99 -5.89 3.56
C VAL A 156 11.18 -5.58 4.82
N VAL A 157 10.38 -4.50 4.79
CA VAL A 157 9.57 -4.09 5.94
C VAL A 157 8.49 -5.11 6.27
N GLY A 158 7.82 -5.68 5.27
CA GLY A 158 6.81 -6.71 5.46
C GLY A 158 7.37 -7.94 6.18
N MET A 159 8.57 -8.38 5.82
CA MET A 159 9.25 -9.48 6.50
C MET A 159 9.66 -9.13 7.94
N ILE A 160 10.15 -7.91 8.20
CA ILE A 160 10.48 -7.50 9.58
C ILE A 160 9.21 -7.50 10.44
N ASN A 161 8.13 -6.90 9.95
CA ASN A 161 6.87 -6.81 10.70
C ASN A 161 6.23 -8.16 10.92
N ILE A 162 6.23 -9.07 9.95
CA ILE A 162 5.61 -10.38 10.15
C ILE A 162 6.41 -11.25 11.13
N LEU A 163 7.73 -11.12 11.18
CA LEU A 163 8.57 -11.79 12.18
C LEU A 163 8.29 -11.24 13.58
N HIS A 164 8.14 -9.93 13.72
CA HIS A 164 7.65 -9.31 14.96
C HIS A 164 6.24 -9.85 15.33
N ALA A 165 5.34 -9.96 14.35
CA ALA A 165 4.00 -10.49 14.52
C ALA A 165 4.01 -11.95 15.01
N MET A 166 4.95 -12.77 14.51
CA MET A 166 5.15 -14.14 14.99
C MET A 166 5.53 -14.17 16.47
N GLY A 167 6.42 -13.27 16.92
CA GLY A 167 6.77 -13.14 18.33
C GLY A 167 5.55 -12.87 19.21
N LEU A 168 4.72 -11.90 18.82
CA LEU A 168 3.47 -11.57 19.54
C LEU A 168 2.45 -12.71 19.47
N ARG A 169 2.29 -13.35 18.31
CA ARG A 169 1.34 -14.45 18.11
C ARG A 169 1.73 -15.68 18.91
N PHE A 170 3.01 -16.06 18.93
CA PHE A 170 3.48 -17.17 19.76
C PHE A 170 3.30 -16.89 21.24
N LEU A 171 3.67 -15.69 21.70
CA LEU A 171 3.47 -15.30 23.10
C LEU A 171 1.99 -15.39 23.50
N ALA A 172 1.08 -14.88 22.67
CA ALA A 172 -0.36 -14.95 22.91
C ALA A 172 -0.91 -16.38 22.91
N LEU A 173 -0.27 -17.30 22.19
CA LEU A 173 -0.58 -18.73 22.19
C LEU A 173 0.15 -19.51 23.32
N GLY A 174 0.87 -18.82 24.20
CA GLY A 174 1.55 -19.41 25.36
C GLY A 174 2.94 -19.99 25.07
N HIS A 175 3.57 -19.59 23.96
CA HIS A 175 4.91 -20.02 23.58
C HIS A 175 5.95 -18.90 23.73
N HIS A 176 7.06 -19.23 24.38
CA HIS A 176 8.27 -18.42 24.37
C HIS A 176 9.11 -18.79 23.14
N THR A 177 9.45 -17.82 22.29
CA THR A 177 10.25 -18.05 21.08
C THR A 177 11.25 -16.90 20.85
N PRO A 178 12.36 -17.14 20.13
CA PRO A 178 13.32 -16.10 19.78
C PRO A 178 12.71 -14.90 19.03
N PHE A 179 11.59 -15.09 18.30
CA PHE A 179 10.90 -14.02 17.59
C PHE A 179 10.36 -12.91 18.51
N MET A 180 10.15 -13.19 19.80
CA MET A 180 9.62 -12.19 20.75
C MET A 180 10.51 -10.95 20.90
N HIS A 181 11.80 -11.07 20.58
CA HIS A 181 12.77 -9.98 20.71
C HIS A 181 12.91 -9.14 19.44
N ILE A 182 12.20 -9.50 18.37
CA ILE A 182 12.15 -8.71 17.13
C ILE A 182 11.09 -7.62 17.31
N GLY A 183 11.50 -6.36 17.27
CA GLY A 183 10.61 -5.20 17.24
C GLY A 183 10.00 -4.92 15.86
N PRO A 184 8.95 -4.06 15.79
CA PRO A 184 8.38 -3.62 14.52
C PRO A 184 9.37 -2.77 13.72
N ALA A 185 9.23 -2.72 12.40
CA ALA A 185 10.23 -2.14 11.51
C ALA A 185 10.57 -0.66 11.82
N HIS A 186 9.57 0.13 12.20
CA HIS A 186 9.76 1.55 12.50
C HIS A 186 10.53 1.83 13.81
N ASN A 187 10.72 0.83 14.67
CA ASN A 187 11.52 0.96 15.89
C ASN A 187 13.04 0.91 15.61
N TYR A 188 13.44 0.39 14.45
CA TYR A 188 14.83 0.38 14.05
C TYR A 188 15.22 1.69 13.38
N ARG A 189 16.43 2.15 13.65
CA ARG A 189 16.99 3.37 13.03
C ARG A 189 17.25 3.17 11.55
N ASN A 190 17.61 1.96 11.16
CA ASN A 190 17.99 1.56 9.80
C ASN A 190 17.79 0.05 9.61
N ASN A 191 17.88 -0.40 8.36
CA ASN A 191 17.73 -1.79 7.94
C ASN A 191 18.78 -2.71 8.60
N GLU A 192 20.01 -2.26 8.78
CA GLU A 192 21.07 -3.06 9.42
C GLU A 192 20.73 -3.42 10.86
N GLN A 193 20.21 -2.46 11.64
CA GLN A 193 19.80 -2.71 13.02
C GLN A 193 18.65 -3.74 13.10
N ALA A 194 17.69 -3.66 12.17
CA ALA A 194 16.61 -4.65 12.08
C ALA A 194 17.16 -6.05 11.77
N ARG A 195 18.10 -6.14 10.81
CA ARG A 195 18.76 -7.40 10.45
C ARG A 195 19.56 -8.00 11.59
N MET A 196 20.27 -7.18 12.36
CA MET A 196 20.99 -7.65 13.55
C MET A 196 20.05 -8.32 14.54
N SER A 197 18.91 -7.70 14.88
CA SER A 197 17.93 -8.30 15.79
C SER A 197 17.36 -9.62 15.25
N ILE A 198 17.13 -9.72 13.93
CA ILE A 198 16.66 -10.95 13.29
C ILE A 198 17.76 -12.02 13.31
N ARG A 199 19.01 -11.64 13.14
CA ARG A 199 20.17 -12.56 13.20
C ARG A 199 20.38 -13.09 14.62
N ASP A 200 20.18 -12.27 15.65
CA ASP A 200 20.24 -12.69 17.05
C ASP A 200 19.15 -13.75 17.33
N ALA A 201 17.90 -13.50 16.90
CA ALA A 201 16.84 -14.49 16.98
C ALA A 201 17.18 -15.76 16.17
N GLY A 202 17.79 -15.60 14.99
CA GLY A 202 18.25 -16.70 14.17
C GLY A 202 19.33 -17.55 14.85
N TYR A 203 20.26 -16.93 15.57
CA TYR A 203 21.28 -17.63 16.34
C TYR A 203 20.65 -18.52 17.41
N GLU A 204 19.69 -18.00 18.19
CA GLU A 204 18.94 -18.79 19.17
C GLU A 204 18.18 -19.97 18.54
N ILE A 205 17.55 -19.76 17.37
CA ILE A 205 16.90 -20.83 16.62
C ILE A 205 17.91 -21.92 16.25
N SER A 206 19.11 -21.55 15.78
CA SER A 206 20.15 -22.51 15.40
C SER A 206 20.67 -23.35 16.56
N LEU A 207 20.62 -22.82 17.79
CA LEU A 207 20.93 -23.54 19.03
C LEU A 207 19.81 -24.48 19.48
N GLY A 208 18.66 -24.48 18.81
CA GLY A 208 17.51 -25.32 19.14
C GLY A 208 16.63 -24.74 20.24
N LEU A 209 16.64 -23.42 20.43
CA LEU A 209 15.80 -22.74 21.44
C LEU A 209 14.34 -22.53 20.99
N MET A 210 13.93 -23.14 19.86
CA MET A 210 12.54 -23.21 19.44
C MET A 210 11.81 -24.35 20.18
N PRO A 211 10.62 -24.11 20.76
CA PRO A 211 9.78 -25.15 21.36
C PRO A 211 9.43 -26.26 20.36
N LYS A 212 9.53 -27.53 20.77
CA LYS A 212 9.19 -28.68 19.91
C LYS A 212 7.70 -28.72 19.56
N SER A 213 6.85 -28.20 20.44
CA SER A 213 5.40 -28.04 20.22
C SER A 213 5.04 -27.14 19.03
N ILE A 214 5.96 -26.29 18.54
CA ILE A 214 5.75 -25.48 17.35
C ILE A 214 6.09 -26.26 16.07
N GLY A 215 7.11 -27.12 16.14
CA GLY A 215 7.61 -27.87 15.00
C GLY A 215 8.38 -27.01 13.99
N PRO A 216 8.67 -27.59 12.81
CA PRO A 216 9.37 -26.89 11.73
C PRO A 216 8.54 -25.73 11.20
N LEU A 217 9.18 -24.57 11.00
CA LEU A 217 8.53 -23.39 10.45
C LEU A 217 8.78 -23.26 8.94
N THR A 218 7.73 -22.95 8.21
CA THR A 218 7.74 -22.76 6.77
C THR A 218 7.22 -21.37 6.41
N ILE A 219 8.02 -20.60 5.66
CA ILE A 219 7.67 -19.27 5.18
C ILE A 219 7.53 -19.35 3.65
N VAL A 220 6.32 -19.08 3.17
CA VAL A 220 5.99 -19.08 1.75
C VAL A 220 6.03 -17.66 1.20
N PHE A 221 6.83 -17.43 0.17
CA PHE A 221 6.89 -16.17 -0.57
C PHE A 221 6.16 -16.33 -1.89
N THR A 222 5.13 -15.52 -2.14
CA THR A 222 4.42 -15.57 -3.43
C THR A 222 5.00 -14.54 -4.40
N GLY A 223 5.21 -14.98 -5.63
CA GLY A 223 5.81 -14.17 -6.69
C GLY A 223 7.34 -14.13 -6.62
N SER A 224 7.95 -13.63 -7.70
CA SER A 224 9.40 -13.53 -7.89
C SER A 224 9.90 -12.10 -8.07
N GLY A 225 9.02 -11.11 -7.91
CA GLY A 225 9.33 -9.69 -8.08
C GLY A 225 10.05 -9.06 -6.88
N ASN A 226 10.23 -7.74 -6.96
CA ASN A 226 10.97 -6.95 -5.97
C ASN A 226 10.50 -7.17 -4.52
N VAL A 227 9.18 -7.30 -4.30
CA VAL A 227 8.61 -7.55 -2.96
C VAL A 227 9.11 -8.88 -2.38
N SER A 228 8.99 -9.96 -3.14
CA SER A 228 9.45 -11.28 -2.73
C SER A 228 10.97 -11.28 -2.49
N GLN A 229 11.74 -10.67 -3.39
CA GLN A 229 13.19 -10.55 -3.23
C GLN A 229 13.58 -9.77 -1.97
N GLY A 230 12.94 -8.64 -1.70
CA GLY A 230 13.20 -7.85 -0.49
C GLY A 230 12.88 -8.61 0.80
N ALA A 231 11.76 -9.35 0.83
CA ALA A 231 11.41 -10.19 1.98
C ALA A 231 12.43 -11.32 2.19
N GLN A 232 12.86 -11.96 1.09
CA GLN A 232 13.89 -13.00 1.10
C GLN A 232 15.25 -12.48 1.59
N GLU A 233 15.62 -11.24 1.27
CA GLU A 233 16.86 -10.66 1.79
C GLU A 233 16.87 -10.60 3.32
N VAL A 234 15.74 -10.33 3.96
CA VAL A 234 15.60 -10.31 5.42
C VAL A 234 15.54 -11.73 5.98
N PHE A 235 14.77 -12.61 5.32
CA PHE A 235 14.68 -14.02 5.70
C PHE A 235 16.04 -14.72 5.78
N ARG A 236 16.97 -14.37 4.89
CA ARG A 236 18.33 -14.94 4.87
C ARG A 236 19.20 -14.61 6.08
N GLU A 237 18.74 -13.74 6.99
CA GLU A 237 19.40 -13.49 8.28
C GLU A 237 19.06 -14.57 9.33
N LEU A 238 18.03 -15.38 9.10
CA LEU A 238 17.66 -16.53 9.94
C LEU A 238 18.45 -17.77 9.50
N PRO A 239 18.59 -18.83 10.34
CA PRO A 239 19.10 -20.11 9.86
C PRO A 239 18.07 -20.70 8.89
N PHE A 240 18.35 -20.66 7.58
CA PHE A 240 17.37 -20.97 6.56
C PHE A 240 17.75 -22.14 5.67
N GLU A 241 16.73 -22.77 5.07
CA GLU A 241 16.85 -23.68 3.95
C GLU A 241 15.76 -23.38 2.92
N TYR A 242 16.11 -23.19 1.65
CA TYR A 242 15.11 -23.07 0.60
C TYR A 242 14.67 -24.44 0.09
N VAL A 243 13.37 -24.61 -0.11
CA VAL A 243 12.77 -25.82 -0.67
C VAL A 243 11.84 -25.49 -1.82
N GLU A 244 11.76 -26.42 -2.77
CA GLU A 244 10.76 -26.37 -3.84
C GLU A 244 9.34 -26.67 -3.29
N ALA A 245 8.32 -26.33 -4.06
CA ALA A 245 6.92 -26.41 -3.63
C ALA A 245 6.48 -27.84 -3.27
N ASP A 246 7.01 -28.86 -3.95
CA ASP A 246 6.70 -30.28 -3.72
C ASP A 246 7.29 -30.82 -2.41
N ALA A 247 8.44 -30.30 -1.98
CA ALA A 247 9.11 -30.64 -0.73
C ALA A 247 8.48 -29.96 0.50
N LEU A 248 7.61 -28.96 0.31
CA LEU A 248 7.03 -28.18 1.41
C LEU A 248 6.27 -29.04 2.41
N LYS A 249 5.50 -30.03 1.94
CA LYS A 249 4.78 -30.99 2.79
C LYS A 249 5.73 -31.79 3.67
N HIS A 250 6.84 -32.26 3.10
CA HIS A 250 7.82 -33.07 3.84
C HIS A 250 8.44 -32.24 4.96
N VAL A 251 9.00 -31.07 4.64
CA VAL A 251 9.69 -30.26 5.65
C VAL A 251 8.76 -29.67 6.71
N ALA A 252 7.50 -29.42 6.39
CA ALA A 252 6.51 -28.99 7.39
C ALA A 252 6.29 -30.05 8.49
N VAL A 253 6.42 -31.35 8.15
CA VAL A 253 6.18 -32.47 9.07
C VAL A 253 7.47 -32.91 9.77
N SER A 254 8.55 -33.10 9.01
CA SER A 254 9.78 -33.76 9.48
C SER A 254 11.03 -32.88 9.43
N GLY A 255 10.87 -31.58 9.13
CA GLY A 255 11.98 -30.64 9.09
C GLY A 255 12.73 -30.52 10.41
N ASP A 256 13.95 -29.98 10.35
CA ASP A 256 14.74 -29.64 11.54
C ASP A 256 14.25 -28.30 12.10
N ILE A 257 13.92 -28.27 13.39
CA ILE A 257 13.43 -27.08 14.10
C ILE A 257 14.53 -26.02 14.33
N ARG A 258 15.80 -26.35 14.08
CA ARG A 258 16.95 -25.44 14.20
C ARG A 258 17.13 -24.53 12.97
N LYS A 259 16.21 -24.62 12.00
CA LYS A 259 16.18 -23.78 10.81
C LYS A 259 14.75 -23.51 10.39
N ILE A 260 14.59 -22.52 9.51
CA ILE A 260 13.33 -22.11 8.92
C ILE A 260 13.36 -22.40 7.42
N TYR A 261 12.30 -22.99 6.92
CA TYR A 261 12.18 -23.38 5.52
C TYR A 261 11.53 -22.27 4.71
N GLY A 262 12.21 -21.79 3.68
CA GLY A 262 11.69 -20.81 2.74
C GLY A 262 11.20 -21.49 1.46
N CYS A 263 10.04 -21.12 0.95
CA CYS A 263 9.54 -21.65 -0.32
C CYS A 263 9.03 -20.52 -1.22
N ILE A 264 9.56 -20.42 -2.43
CA ILE A 264 9.19 -19.37 -3.39
C ILE A 264 8.18 -19.95 -4.37
N ILE A 265 6.96 -19.44 -4.32
CA ILE A 265 5.84 -19.91 -5.13
C ILE A 265 5.65 -19.00 -6.33
N LYS A 266 5.89 -19.55 -7.51
CA LYS A 266 5.66 -18.92 -8.81
C LYS A 266 4.29 -19.35 -9.35
N ARG A 267 3.84 -18.67 -10.41
CA ARG A 267 2.57 -18.97 -11.09
C ARG A 267 2.42 -20.45 -11.44
N LYS A 268 3.47 -21.08 -11.98
CA LYS A 268 3.48 -22.50 -12.36
C LYS A 268 3.25 -23.48 -11.19
N ASP A 269 3.54 -23.06 -9.96
CA ASP A 269 3.49 -23.94 -8.79
C ASP A 269 2.08 -24.01 -8.19
N HIS A 270 1.22 -23.04 -8.52
CA HIS A 270 -0.13 -22.96 -7.95
C HIS A 270 -1.25 -22.71 -8.96
N LEU A 271 -0.96 -22.31 -10.20
CA LEU A 271 -1.98 -22.14 -11.24
C LEU A 271 -2.00 -23.35 -12.16
N VAL A 272 -3.19 -23.89 -12.39
CA VAL A 272 -3.41 -24.99 -13.33
C VAL A 272 -4.61 -24.68 -14.21
N ASN A 273 -4.51 -25.04 -15.49
CA ASN A 273 -5.64 -25.03 -16.40
C ASN A 273 -6.67 -26.05 -15.91
N LYS A 274 -7.96 -25.65 -15.89
CA LYS A 274 -9.07 -26.46 -15.35
C LYS A 274 -9.30 -27.77 -16.10
N GLU A 275 -8.93 -27.84 -17.38
CA GLU A 275 -9.11 -29.02 -18.23
C GLU A 275 -7.86 -29.88 -18.29
N THR A 276 -6.69 -29.28 -18.50
CA THR A 276 -5.44 -30.03 -18.73
C THR A 276 -4.65 -30.31 -17.46
N GLY A 277 -4.92 -29.57 -16.37
CA GLY A 277 -4.17 -29.63 -15.12
C GLY A 277 -2.74 -29.09 -15.21
N LYS A 278 -2.35 -28.47 -16.32
CA LYS A 278 -1.00 -27.93 -16.55
C LYS A 278 -0.99 -26.40 -16.55
N TYR A 279 0.19 -25.83 -16.32
CA TYR A 279 0.41 -24.39 -16.41
C TYR A 279 1.05 -24.01 -17.76
N ASP A 280 0.45 -23.05 -18.46
CA ASP A 280 1.05 -22.38 -19.62
C ASP A 280 1.01 -20.86 -19.40
N ALA A 281 2.17 -20.21 -19.54
CA ALA A 281 2.29 -18.78 -19.24
C ALA A 281 1.61 -17.89 -20.27
N ASP A 282 1.72 -18.24 -21.56
CA ASP A 282 1.18 -17.44 -22.67
C ASP A 282 -0.34 -17.57 -22.75
N GLU A 283 -0.86 -18.77 -22.52
CA GLU A 283 -2.30 -19.00 -22.42
C GLU A 283 -2.88 -18.26 -21.20
N PHE A 284 -2.23 -18.35 -20.03
CA PHE A 284 -2.73 -17.69 -18.82
C PHE A 284 -2.84 -16.17 -18.98
N VAL A 285 -1.90 -15.53 -19.70
CA VAL A 285 -1.96 -14.09 -19.96
C VAL A 285 -3.17 -13.73 -20.82
N LYS A 286 -3.56 -14.58 -21.77
CA LYS A 286 -4.68 -14.33 -22.69
C LYS A 286 -6.04 -14.74 -22.11
N TYR A 287 -6.08 -15.84 -21.36
CA TYR A 287 -7.29 -16.51 -20.88
C TYR A 287 -7.17 -16.92 -19.41
N PRO A 288 -6.95 -15.99 -18.47
CA PRO A 288 -6.77 -16.28 -17.05
C PRO A 288 -7.97 -17.02 -16.42
N GLU A 289 -9.16 -16.85 -16.97
CA GLU A 289 -10.40 -17.49 -16.52
C GLU A 289 -10.42 -19.01 -16.71
N ARG A 290 -9.56 -19.55 -17.58
CA ARG A 290 -9.39 -21.01 -17.78
C ARG A 290 -8.58 -21.67 -16.67
N TYR A 291 -7.96 -20.87 -15.80
CA TYR A 291 -7.09 -21.35 -14.75
C TYR A 291 -7.79 -21.34 -13.38
N THR A 292 -7.31 -22.21 -12.49
CA THR A 292 -7.68 -22.24 -11.07
C THR A 292 -6.41 -22.34 -10.22
N SER A 293 -6.52 -21.92 -8.96
CA SER A 293 -5.42 -21.99 -7.99
C SER A 293 -5.51 -23.27 -7.15
N ILE A 294 -4.45 -24.08 -7.15
CA ILE A 294 -4.25 -25.25 -6.25
C ILE A 294 -3.47 -24.88 -4.98
N PHE A 295 -3.24 -23.58 -4.75
CA PHE A 295 -2.49 -23.09 -3.59
C PHE A 295 -3.05 -23.60 -2.26
N LYS A 296 -4.38 -23.65 -2.14
CA LYS A 296 -5.09 -24.09 -0.94
C LYS A 296 -4.85 -25.55 -0.54
N THR A 297 -4.52 -26.43 -1.50
CA THR A 297 -4.36 -27.87 -1.25
C THR A 297 -2.89 -28.23 -1.12
N ASN A 298 -2.03 -27.65 -1.96
CA ASN A 298 -0.66 -28.12 -2.12
C ASN A 298 0.35 -27.27 -1.36
N ILE A 299 -0.02 -26.04 -0.96
CA ILE A 299 0.93 -25.07 -0.39
C ILE A 299 0.43 -24.56 0.96
N ALA A 300 -0.73 -23.92 1.01
CA ALA A 300 -1.25 -23.25 2.20
C ALA A 300 -1.35 -24.15 3.46
N PRO A 301 -1.73 -25.44 3.37
CA PRO A 301 -1.78 -26.31 4.56
C PRO A 301 -0.41 -26.53 5.20
N PHE A 302 0.66 -26.32 4.45
CA PHE A 302 2.03 -26.56 4.88
C PHE A 302 2.79 -25.26 5.15
N ALA A 303 2.14 -24.09 5.09
CA ALA A 303 2.75 -22.79 5.33
C ALA A 303 2.47 -22.31 6.77
N SER A 304 3.52 -22.01 7.53
CA SER A 304 3.38 -21.31 8.82
C SER A 304 3.13 -19.81 8.63
N VAL A 305 3.79 -19.23 7.63
CA VAL A 305 3.65 -17.82 7.26
C VAL A 305 3.54 -17.68 5.75
N ILE A 306 2.69 -16.77 5.28
CA ILE A 306 2.62 -16.38 3.86
C ILE A 306 3.03 -14.91 3.72
N ILE A 307 4.00 -14.64 2.87
CA ILE A 307 4.38 -13.30 2.41
C ILE A 307 3.81 -13.12 1.01
N ASN A 308 2.71 -12.39 0.90
CA ASN A 308 2.03 -12.18 -0.37
C ASN A 308 2.55 -10.94 -1.09
N GLY A 309 3.11 -11.15 -2.29
CA GLY A 309 3.68 -10.09 -3.12
C GLY A 309 3.32 -10.21 -4.61
N ILE A 310 2.26 -10.98 -4.93
CA ILE A 310 1.84 -11.18 -6.32
C ILE A 310 1.02 -10.01 -6.85
N TYR A 311 1.18 -9.75 -8.14
CA TYR A 311 0.20 -8.99 -8.88
C TYR A 311 -1.06 -9.84 -9.11
N TRP A 312 -2.24 -9.26 -8.92
CA TRP A 312 -3.52 -9.92 -9.13
C TRP A 312 -4.55 -8.96 -9.74
N GLU A 313 -5.41 -9.50 -10.60
CA GLU A 313 -6.53 -8.80 -11.22
C GLU A 313 -7.82 -9.61 -11.06
N GLN A 314 -8.97 -8.95 -11.20
CA GLN A 314 -10.28 -9.57 -10.96
C GLN A 314 -10.59 -10.78 -11.85
N SER A 315 -10.01 -10.86 -13.05
CA SER A 315 -10.13 -11.99 -13.97
C SER A 315 -9.32 -13.22 -13.53
N GLN A 316 -8.33 -13.04 -12.65
CA GLN A 316 -7.42 -14.11 -12.22
C GLN A 316 -7.99 -14.85 -11.00
N PRO A 317 -7.72 -16.16 -10.88
CA PRO A 317 -8.14 -16.92 -9.71
C PRO A 317 -7.48 -16.37 -8.44
N LYS A 318 -8.28 -16.26 -7.36
CA LYS A 318 -7.77 -15.90 -6.03
C LYS A 318 -6.81 -16.97 -5.51
N LEU A 319 -5.79 -16.53 -4.77
CA LEU A 319 -4.84 -17.41 -4.10
C LEU A 319 -5.51 -18.19 -2.97
N LEU A 320 -6.27 -17.49 -2.12
CA LEU A 320 -7.06 -18.06 -1.03
C LEU A 320 -8.44 -17.39 -0.95
N ARG A 321 -9.49 -18.21 -0.89
CA ARG A 321 -10.88 -17.78 -0.63
C ARG A 321 -11.24 -17.90 0.84
N ILE A 322 -12.32 -17.25 1.27
CA ILE A 322 -12.90 -17.41 2.62
C ILE A 322 -13.22 -18.88 2.90
N ALA A 323 -13.78 -19.59 1.92
CA ALA A 323 -14.09 -21.01 2.05
C ALA A 323 -12.81 -21.86 2.27
N ASP A 324 -11.71 -21.48 1.64
CA ASP A 324 -10.43 -22.18 1.79
C ASP A 324 -9.85 -21.91 3.19
N ALA A 325 -9.95 -20.68 3.69
CA ALA A 325 -9.52 -20.30 5.04
C ALA A 325 -10.28 -21.04 6.14
N LYS A 326 -11.60 -21.25 5.99
CA LYS A 326 -12.41 -22.05 6.94
C LYS A 326 -11.86 -23.46 7.12
N VAL A 327 -11.41 -24.08 6.03
CA VAL A 327 -10.80 -25.42 6.07
C VAL A 327 -9.39 -25.38 6.65
N LEU A 328 -8.56 -24.44 6.20
CA LEU A 328 -7.16 -24.31 6.63
C LEU A 328 -6.99 -23.99 8.12
N LEU A 329 -7.93 -23.21 8.68
CA LEU A 329 -7.89 -22.70 10.05
C LEU A 329 -8.90 -23.42 10.96
N ALA A 330 -9.44 -24.56 10.51
CA ALA A 330 -10.24 -25.43 11.35
C ALA A 330 -9.38 -25.94 12.53
N PRO A 331 -9.95 -26.12 13.74
CA PRO A 331 -9.19 -26.58 14.89
C PRO A 331 -8.47 -27.91 14.64
N SER A 332 -7.24 -28.02 15.16
CA SER A 332 -6.35 -29.17 14.99
C SER A 332 -6.96 -30.52 15.38
N ALA A 333 -7.98 -30.56 16.25
CA ALA A 333 -8.63 -31.79 16.70
C ALA A 333 -9.25 -32.62 15.56
N ASN A 334 -9.60 -31.99 14.42
CA ASN A 334 -10.23 -32.69 13.27
C ASN A 334 -9.47 -32.54 11.93
N SER A 335 -8.42 -31.72 11.84
CA SER A 335 -7.91 -31.27 10.52
C SER A 335 -6.39 -31.36 10.31
N GLN A 336 -5.56 -31.40 11.37
CA GLN A 336 -4.09 -31.40 11.26
C GLN A 336 -3.43 -32.32 12.30
N ALA A 337 -3.70 -33.63 12.22
CA ALA A 337 -3.15 -34.66 13.11
C ALA A 337 -1.60 -34.75 13.15
N TRP A 338 -0.92 -33.99 12.31
CA TRP A 338 0.54 -33.96 12.15
C TRP A 338 1.20 -32.73 12.79
N LEU A 339 0.44 -31.82 13.41
CA LEU A 339 1.04 -30.76 14.22
C LEU A 339 1.71 -31.37 15.45
N PRO A 340 2.98 -30.99 15.75
CA PRO A 340 3.67 -31.51 16.92
C PRO A 340 2.96 -31.16 18.23
N THR A 341 3.00 -32.09 19.17
CA THR A 341 2.53 -31.88 20.54
C THR A 341 3.63 -32.28 21.51
N GLU A 342 3.68 -31.60 22.65
CA GLU A 342 4.61 -31.90 23.74
C GLU A 342 3.86 -31.78 25.07
N ASN A 343 4.04 -32.76 25.96
CA ASN A 343 3.31 -32.81 27.21
C ASN A 343 3.60 -31.55 28.06
N GLY A 344 2.54 -30.87 28.49
CA GLY A 344 2.66 -29.63 29.27
C GLY A 344 2.84 -28.35 28.44
N CYS A 345 2.98 -28.47 27.12
CA CYS A 345 3.08 -27.32 26.21
C CYS A 345 1.71 -27.05 25.54
N PRO A 346 1.35 -25.77 25.29
CA PRO A 346 0.20 -25.44 24.46
C PRO A 346 0.33 -26.04 23.05
N VAL A 347 -0.80 -26.28 22.39
CA VAL A 347 -0.84 -26.74 20.99
C VAL A 347 -1.24 -25.58 20.10
N LEU A 348 -0.59 -25.46 18.95
CA LEU A 348 -0.99 -24.45 17.95
C LEU A 348 -2.40 -24.74 17.43
N PRO A 349 -3.26 -23.72 17.22
CA PRO A 349 -4.63 -23.94 16.75
C PRO A 349 -4.68 -24.51 15.33
N HIS A 350 -3.71 -24.14 14.49
CA HIS A 350 -3.48 -24.56 13.12
C HIS A 350 -2.08 -24.12 12.70
N ARG A 351 -1.56 -24.64 11.58
CA ARG A 351 -0.23 -24.29 11.07
C ARG A 351 -0.08 -22.84 10.60
N LEU A 352 -1.04 -22.33 9.82
CA LEU A 352 -0.93 -21.00 9.20
C LEU A 352 -1.18 -19.91 10.23
N LEU A 353 -0.12 -19.34 10.81
CA LEU A 353 -0.21 -18.40 11.93
C LEU A 353 -0.40 -16.96 11.48
N SER A 354 0.23 -16.59 10.37
CA SER A 354 0.20 -15.20 9.90
C SER A 354 0.36 -15.05 8.39
N ILE A 355 -0.22 -13.98 7.85
CA ILE A 355 -0.10 -13.58 6.45
C ILE A 355 0.30 -12.11 6.42
N CYS A 356 1.41 -11.81 5.75
CA CYS A 356 1.76 -10.45 5.37
C CYS A 356 1.33 -10.23 3.92
N ASP A 357 0.18 -9.57 3.73
CA ASP A 357 -0.30 -9.19 2.41
C ASP A 357 0.22 -7.80 2.00
N ILE A 358 1.37 -7.79 1.33
CA ILE A 358 2.08 -6.57 0.95
C ILE A 358 1.38 -5.84 -0.21
N THR A 359 0.52 -6.53 -0.96
CA THR A 359 -0.27 -5.89 -2.02
C THR A 359 -1.35 -4.98 -1.41
N ALA A 360 -1.81 -5.31 -0.20
CA ALA A 360 -2.82 -4.59 0.57
C ALA A 360 -4.14 -4.36 -0.20
N ASP A 361 -4.45 -5.25 -1.15
CA ASP A 361 -5.66 -5.16 -1.98
C ASP A 361 -6.88 -5.72 -1.25
N LYS A 362 -7.83 -4.84 -0.92
CA LYS A 362 -9.08 -5.25 -0.27
C LYS A 362 -9.86 -6.23 -1.15
N GLY A 363 -10.10 -7.45 -0.63
CA GLY A 363 -10.80 -8.51 -1.35
C GLY A 363 -10.03 -9.08 -2.55
N GLY A 364 -8.72 -8.81 -2.63
CA GLY A 364 -7.85 -9.16 -3.75
C GLY A 364 -7.50 -10.65 -3.82
N SER A 365 -6.22 -10.94 -4.06
CA SER A 365 -5.74 -12.32 -4.20
C SER A 365 -5.98 -13.18 -2.95
N ILE A 366 -6.00 -12.56 -1.77
CA ILE A 366 -6.42 -13.17 -0.50
C ILE A 366 -7.77 -12.56 -0.14
N GLU A 367 -8.83 -13.31 -0.36
CA GLU A 367 -10.21 -12.78 -0.36
C GLU A 367 -10.63 -12.13 0.95
N PHE A 368 -10.16 -12.68 2.07
CA PHE A 368 -10.54 -12.25 3.41
C PHE A 368 -9.73 -11.09 3.96
N VAL A 369 -8.76 -10.56 3.19
CA VAL A 369 -8.15 -9.26 3.50
C VAL A 369 -9.16 -8.18 3.10
N THR A 370 -10.09 -7.87 4.01
CA THR A 370 -11.19 -6.93 3.76
C THR A 370 -10.81 -5.49 4.09
N GLN A 371 -9.74 -5.30 4.87
CA GLN A 371 -9.24 -4.00 5.27
C GLN A 371 -7.71 -3.93 5.29
N THR A 372 -7.22 -2.71 5.16
CA THR A 372 -5.79 -2.34 5.17
C THR A 372 -5.42 -1.98 6.60
N THR A 373 -4.42 -2.64 7.17
CA THR A 373 -3.87 -2.29 8.50
C THR A 373 -3.03 -1.01 8.43
N THR A 374 -2.79 -0.35 9.56
CA THR A 374 -1.94 0.85 9.64
C THR A 374 -0.62 0.54 10.34
N ILE A 375 0.33 1.46 10.33
CA ILE A 375 1.59 1.27 11.08
C ILE A 375 1.34 1.27 12.58
N ASP A 376 0.35 2.04 13.03
CA ASP A 376 -0.07 2.13 14.43
C ASP A 376 -0.80 0.86 14.90
N HIS A 377 -1.62 0.27 14.03
CA HIS A 377 -2.36 -0.97 14.26
C HIS A 377 -2.04 -1.99 13.14
N PRO A 378 -0.83 -2.59 13.16
CA PRO A 378 -0.27 -3.33 12.02
C PRO A 378 -0.85 -4.73 11.82
N PHE A 379 -1.61 -5.25 12.79
CA PHE A 379 -2.06 -6.62 12.78
C PHE A 379 -3.52 -6.76 13.16
N LEU A 380 -4.22 -7.64 12.44
CA LEU A 380 -5.59 -8.04 12.73
C LEU A 380 -5.68 -9.55 12.77
N LEU A 381 -6.27 -10.13 13.81
CA LEU A 381 -6.59 -11.54 13.84
C LEU A 381 -7.90 -11.76 13.09
N TYR A 382 -7.82 -12.45 11.95
CA TYR A 382 -8.99 -12.83 11.15
C TYR A 382 -9.42 -14.25 11.46
N ASP A 383 -10.68 -14.41 11.88
CA ASP A 383 -11.33 -15.70 12.04
C ASP A 383 -12.28 -15.96 10.85
N PRO A 384 -12.02 -16.97 10.01
CA PRO A 384 -12.84 -17.26 8.84
C PRO A 384 -14.21 -17.84 9.18
N HIS A 385 -14.43 -18.37 10.39
CA HIS A 385 -15.72 -18.95 10.78
C HIS A 385 -16.73 -17.85 11.11
N THR A 386 -16.30 -16.87 11.92
CA THR A 386 -17.09 -15.67 12.23
C THR A 386 -16.99 -14.62 11.12
N GLN A 387 -15.99 -14.73 10.24
CA GLN A 387 -15.63 -13.74 9.21
C GLN A 387 -15.36 -12.35 9.81
N THR A 388 -14.80 -12.31 11.02
CA THR A 388 -14.47 -11.08 11.72
C THR A 388 -12.96 -10.90 11.85
N ALA A 389 -12.51 -9.65 11.76
CA ALA A 389 -11.14 -9.24 12.02
C ALA A 389 -11.11 -8.38 13.29
N LYS A 390 -10.20 -8.67 14.22
CA LYS A 390 -10.09 -7.96 15.50
C LYS A 390 -8.63 -7.61 15.80
N GLU A 391 -8.41 -6.51 16.51
CA GLU A 391 -7.09 -6.15 17.05
C GLU A 391 -6.77 -7.03 18.26
N SER A 392 -6.29 -8.24 18.00
CA SER A 392 -5.90 -9.22 19.00
C SER A 392 -4.75 -10.07 18.46
N PHE A 393 -3.96 -10.64 19.36
CA PHE A 393 -2.99 -11.68 19.04
C PHE A 393 -3.43 -13.05 19.56
N ASN A 394 -4.47 -13.11 20.39
CA ASN A 394 -5.00 -14.34 20.99
C ASN A 394 -6.35 -14.73 20.36
N GLY A 395 -6.61 -16.03 20.28
CA GLY A 395 -7.83 -16.61 19.75
C GLY A 395 -7.63 -17.41 18.45
N PRO A 396 -8.71 -18.02 17.93
CA PRO A 396 -8.68 -18.74 16.67
C PRO A 396 -8.44 -17.78 15.50
N GLY A 397 -7.80 -18.26 14.44
CA GLY A 397 -7.63 -17.50 13.21
C GLY A 397 -6.17 -17.14 12.88
N VAL A 398 -6.03 -16.39 11.80
CA VAL A 398 -4.74 -16.03 11.20
C VAL A 398 -4.46 -14.54 11.37
N LEU A 399 -3.24 -14.20 11.76
CA LEU A 399 -2.84 -12.81 11.92
C LEU A 399 -2.53 -12.19 10.55
N ILE A 400 -3.21 -11.10 10.20
CA ILE A 400 -3.08 -10.41 8.92
C ILE A 400 -2.32 -9.10 9.12
N CYS A 401 -1.30 -8.88 8.31
CA CYS A 401 -0.62 -7.60 8.13
C CYS A 401 -0.81 -7.14 6.69
N SER A 402 -1.48 -6.02 6.46
CA SER A 402 -1.84 -5.49 5.14
C SER A 402 -1.61 -3.98 5.04
N ILE A 403 -0.46 -3.50 5.51
CA ILE A 403 -0.10 -2.06 5.48
C ILE A 403 0.22 -1.64 4.05
N ASP A 404 -0.42 -0.58 3.55
CA ASP A 404 -0.28 -0.10 2.16
C ASP A 404 0.96 0.78 1.93
N ASN A 405 1.56 1.30 3.01
CA ASN A 405 2.70 2.22 2.97
C ASN A 405 3.94 1.66 3.69
N MET A 406 4.12 0.33 3.70
CA MET A 406 5.24 -0.39 4.33
C MET A 406 6.61 0.33 4.24
N PRO A 407 7.09 0.80 3.07
CA PRO A 407 8.44 1.37 2.97
C PRO A 407 8.66 2.65 3.80
N THR A 408 7.61 3.28 4.33
CA THR A 408 7.72 4.46 5.21
C THR A 408 8.35 4.15 6.57
N GLN A 409 8.38 2.89 6.98
CA GLN A 409 8.98 2.45 8.24
C GLN A 409 10.51 2.43 8.19
N LEU A 410 11.10 2.24 7.00
CA LEU A 410 12.54 2.36 6.72
C LEU A 410 12.78 3.45 5.66
N PRO A 411 12.55 4.73 6.00
CA PRO A 411 12.45 5.80 5.01
C PRO A 411 13.79 6.18 4.37
N LEU A 412 14.92 5.96 5.06
CA LEU A 412 16.25 6.30 4.56
C LEU A 412 16.58 5.43 3.35
N GLU A 413 16.55 4.11 3.53
CA GLU A 413 16.94 3.16 2.53
C GLU A 413 15.88 3.02 1.43
N ALA A 414 14.60 3.15 1.77
CA ALA A 414 13.53 3.24 0.76
C ALA A 414 13.75 4.46 -0.16
N THR A 415 14.19 5.60 0.40
CA THR A 415 14.54 6.81 -0.37
C THR A 415 15.79 6.59 -1.22
N GLU A 416 16.83 5.95 -0.68
CA GLU A 416 18.07 5.67 -1.43
C GLU A 416 17.81 4.75 -2.61
N TYR A 417 17.09 3.66 -2.38
CA TYR A 417 16.74 2.70 -3.42
C TYR A 417 15.86 3.33 -4.50
N PHE A 418 14.78 4.00 -4.10
CA PHE A 418 13.88 4.68 -5.04
C PHE A 418 14.60 5.77 -5.82
N GLY A 419 15.38 6.60 -5.14
CA GLY A 419 16.15 7.66 -5.76
C GLY A 419 17.19 7.13 -6.75
N SER A 420 17.80 5.97 -6.48
CA SER A 420 18.75 5.34 -7.41
C SER A 420 18.09 4.87 -8.71
N LEU A 421 16.84 4.41 -8.63
CA LEU A 421 16.03 4.05 -9.80
C LEU A 421 15.53 5.29 -10.57
N LEU A 422 15.16 6.35 -9.86
CA LEU A 422 14.65 7.58 -10.46
C LEU A 422 15.77 8.46 -11.08
N PHE A 423 16.94 8.50 -10.44
CA PHE A 423 18.03 9.42 -10.79
C PHE A 423 18.40 9.43 -12.29
N PRO A 424 18.51 8.29 -13.00
CA PRO A 424 18.84 8.27 -14.42
C PRO A 424 17.80 8.98 -15.32
N LEU A 425 16.56 9.12 -14.85
CA LEU A 425 15.46 9.71 -15.62
C LEU A 425 15.33 11.23 -15.43
N ILE A 426 15.91 11.77 -14.36
CA ILE A 426 15.78 13.19 -13.98
C ILE A 426 16.30 14.15 -15.06
N PRO A 427 17.46 13.92 -15.71
CA PRO A 427 17.95 14.83 -16.75
C PRO A 427 16.93 15.03 -17.89
N THR A 428 16.26 13.95 -18.29
CA THR A 428 15.20 13.97 -19.29
C THR A 428 13.98 14.74 -18.79
N MET A 429 13.55 14.49 -17.54
CA MET A 429 12.39 15.19 -16.96
C MET A 429 12.64 16.70 -16.83
N LEU A 430 13.87 17.13 -16.52
CA LEU A 430 14.25 18.54 -16.39
C LEU A 430 14.15 19.32 -17.71
N GLN A 431 14.25 18.63 -18.85
CA GLN A 431 14.15 19.23 -20.19
C GLN A 431 12.70 19.50 -20.62
N ILE A 432 11.72 18.93 -19.91
CA ILE A 432 10.30 19.10 -20.23
C ILE A 432 9.85 20.50 -19.80
N ASP A 433 9.12 21.16 -20.69
CA ASP A 433 8.55 22.49 -20.45
C ASP A 433 7.03 22.42 -20.55
N ALA A 434 6.34 22.65 -19.43
CA ALA A 434 4.89 22.60 -19.36
C ALA A 434 4.19 23.71 -20.18
N THR A 435 4.91 24.75 -20.58
CA THR A 435 4.38 25.86 -21.39
C THR A 435 4.48 25.60 -22.89
N LYS A 436 5.30 24.63 -23.31
CA LYS A 436 5.48 24.26 -24.72
C LYS A 436 4.55 23.12 -25.11
N GLU A 437 4.24 23.04 -26.39
CA GLU A 437 3.42 21.96 -26.95
C GLU A 437 4.08 20.59 -26.71
N PHE A 438 3.43 19.74 -25.93
CA PHE A 438 3.93 18.44 -25.48
C PHE A 438 4.28 17.51 -26.63
N GLN A 439 3.53 17.56 -27.73
CA GLN A 439 3.76 16.68 -28.89
C GLN A 439 5.04 17.02 -29.65
N LEU A 440 5.49 18.28 -29.59
CA LEU A 440 6.70 18.75 -30.26
C LEU A 440 7.96 18.54 -29.43
N GLN A 441 7.82 18.11 -28.17
CA GLN A 441 8.95 17.88 -27.27
C GLN A 441 9.54 16.48 -27.50
N ASN A 442 10.86 16.41 -27.67
CA ASN A 442 11.58 15.15 -27.82
C ASN A 442 11.77 14.45 -26.47
N ILE A 443 10.76 13.69 -26.06
CA ILE A 443 10.74 12.98 -24.77
C ILE A 443 10.82 11.46 -25.04
N PRO A 444 11.79 10.74 -24.43
CA PRO A 444 11.84 9.28 -24.45
C PRO A 444 10.52 8.65 -24.05
N ARG A 445 10.14 7.57 -24.74
CA ARG A 445 8.86 6.87 -24.56
C ARG A 445 8.55 6.56 -23.09
N VAL A 446 9.55 6.06 -22.35
CA VAL A 446 9.44 5.73 -20.92
C VAL A 446 8.88 6.86 -20.05
N ILE A 447 9.22 8.12 -20.37
CA ILE A 447 8.69 9.30 -19.67
C ILE A 447 7.43 9.82 -20.35
N LYS A 448 7.42 9.87 -21.69
CA LYS A 448 6.27 10.35 -22.47
C LYS A 448 4.99 9.60 -22.12
N ASP A 449 5.08 8.27 -21.99
CA ASP A 449 3.98 7.39 -21.65
C ASP A 449 3.54 7.50 -20.19
N ALA A 450 4.40 8.05 -19.31
CA ALA A 450 4.09 8.30 -17.91
C ALA A 450 3.43 9.66 -17.67
N VAL A 451 3.31 10.51 -18.69
CA VAL A 451 2.68 11.84 -18.60
C VAL A 451 1.16 11.71 -18.73
N LEU A 452 0.45 11.99 -17.63
CA LEU A 452 -1.01 11.92 -17.57
C LEU A 452 -1.68 13.17 -18.13
N THR A 453 -1.17 14.35 -17.76
CA THR A 453 -1.68 15.64 -18.20
C THR A 453 -0.56 16.46 -18.83
N ALA A 454 -0.88 17.25 -19.85
CA ALA A 454 -0.01 18.26 -20.42
C ALA A 454 -0.84 19.28 -21.20
N ASN A 455 -0.37 20.53 -21.31
CA ASN A 455 -1.04 21.62 -22.04
C ASN A 455 -2.54 21.76 -21.71
N GLY A 456 -2.90 21.65 -20.43
CA GLY A 456 -4.28 21.80 -19.95
C GLY A 456 -5.24 20.66 -20.31
N HIS A 457 -4.74 19.49 -20.71
CA HIS A 457 -5.57 18.34 -21.08
C HIS A 457 -4.95 17.02 -20.61
N LEU A 458 -5.78 15.96 -20.59
CA LEU A 458 -5.27 14.58 -20.52
C LEU A 458 -4.52 14.26 -21.81
N THR A 459 -3.37 13.57 -21.69
CA THR A 459 -2.68 13.08 -22.89
C THR A 459 -3.47 11.95 -23.55
N PRO A 460 -3.29 11.68 -24.86
CA PRO A 460 -4.12 10.72 -25.60
C PRO A 460 -4.21 9.33 -24.94
N LYS A 461 -3.10 8.85 -24.36
CA LYS A 461 -3.01 7.55 -23.67
C LYS A 461 -3.92 7.44 -22.45
N TYR A 462 -4.29 8.57 -21.82
CA TYR A 462 -5.11 8.62 -20.60
C TYR A 462 -6.51 9.20 -20.83
N SER A 463 -6.90 9.44 -22.09
CA SER A 463 -8.26 9.90 -22.45
C SER A 463 -9.38 9.00 -21.92
N TYR A 464 -9.11 7.70 -21.72
CA TYR A 464 -10.05 6.74 -21.13
C TYR A 464 -10.49 7.10 -19.70
N ILE A 465 -9.71 7.90 -18.95
CA ILE A 465 -10.07 8.32 -17.59
C ILE A 465 -11.41 9.06 -17.58
N THR A 466 -11.67 9.89 -18.58
CA THR A 466 -12.96 10.59 -18.75
C THR A 466 -14.11 9.59 -18.85
N GLN A 467 -13.94 8.52 -19.63
CA GLN A 467 -14.95 7.46 -19.77
C GLN A 467 -15.16 6.70 -18.47
N LEU A 468 -14.08 6.37 -17.74
CA LEU A 468 -14.17 5.70 -16.44
C LEU A 468 -14.91 6.55 -15.41
N ARG A 469 -14.67 7.87 -15.40
CA ARG A 469 -15.38 8.82 -14.52
C ARG A 469 -16.87 8.85 -14.85
N GLU A 470 -17.22 8.88 -16.13
CA GLU A 470 -18.62 8.91 -16.55
C GLU A 470 -19.36 7.60 -16.22
N GLN A 471 -18.73 6.45 -16.47
CA GLN A 471 -19.28 5.15 -16.08
C GLN A 471 -19.52 5.06 -14.58
N ARG A 472 -18.60 5.60 -13.76
CA ARG A 472 -18.80 5.66 -12.30
C ARG A 472 -19.91 6.60 -11.91
N ARG A 473 -20.01 7.78 -12.53
CA ARG A 473 -21.10 8.74 -12.28
C ARG A 473 -22.45 8.11 -12.58
N ILE A 474 -22.58 7.42 -13.72
CA ILE A 474 -23.79 6.67 -14.09
C ILE A 474 -24.07 5.56 -13.07
N LYS A 475 -23.06 4.79 -12.66
CA LYS A 475 -23.21 3.75 -11.64
C LYS A 475 -23.61 4.30 -10.28
N GLN A 476 -23.07 5.43 -9.86
CA GLN A 476 -23.45 6.14 -8.63
C GLN A 476 -24.87 6.69 -8.74
N GLN A 477 -25.27 7.25 -9.88
CA GLN A 477 -26.64 7.71 -10.13
C GLN A 477 -27.64 6.54 -10.10
N LEU A 478 -27.34 5.43 -10.76
CA LEU A 478 -28.13 4.19 -10.72
C LEU A 478 -28.17 3.56 -9.32
N ALA A 479 -27.11 3.69 -8.53
CA ALA A 479 -27.07 3.26 -7.13
C ALA A 479 -27.81 4.22 -6.17
N SER A 480 -27.95 5.50 -6.57
CA SER A 480 -28.63 6.55 -5.79
C SER A 480 -30.15 6.59 -5.99
N THR A 481 -30.68 5.90 -7.00
CA THR A 481 -32.13 5.72 -7.20
C THR A 481 -32.65 4.62 -6.28
N LYS A 482 -32.45 4.76 -4.97
CA LYS A 482 -33.19 3.92 -4.01
C LYS A 482 -34.64 4.38 -3.99
N LYS A 483 -35.59 3.45 -4.10
CA LYS A 483 -37.01 3.76 -3.91
C LYS A 483 -37.22 4.14 -2.45
N ARG A 484 -37.75 5.34 -2.21
CA ARG A 484 -37.97 5.90 -0.89
C ARG A 484 -39.38 5.54 -0.42
N VAL A 485 -39.47 4.82 0.68
CA VAL A 485 -40.75 4.41 1.29
C VAL A 485 -40.89 5.13 2.62
N LEU A 486 -41.98 5.86 2.79
CA LEU A 486 -42.37 6.48 4.05
C LEU A 486 -43.31 5.55 4.80
N ILE A 487 -43.03 5.24 6.07
CA ILE A 487 -43.94 4.49 6.94
C ILE A 487 -44.43 5.42 8.05
N LEU A 488 -45.73 5.64 8.12
CA LEU A 488 -46.35 6.50 9.13
C LEU A 488 -46.80 5.68 10.34
N GLY A 489 -45.93 5.61 11.36
CA GLY A 489 -46.20 4.97 12.65
C GLY A 489 -45.18 3.86 12.99
N SER A 490 -44.88 3.71 14.28
CA SER A 490 -43.93 2.73 14.85
C SER A 490 -44.59 1.56 15.60
N GLY A 491 -45.88 1.30 15.34
CA GLY A 491 -46.65 0.29 16.07
C GLY A 491 -46.24 -1.16 15.80
N PHE A 492 -46.96 -2.11 16.40
CA PHE A 492 -46.63 -3.55 16.38
C PHE A 492 -46.51 -4.19 14.98
N VAL A 493 -47.05 -3.55 13.93
CA VAL A 493 -46.99 -4.02 12.54
C VAL A 493 -45.88 -3.37 11.72
N SER A 494 -45.21 -2.34 12.24
CA SER A 494 -44.17 -1.61 11.51
C SER A 494 -42.87 -2.41 11.41
N ALA A 495 -42.52 -3.21 12.42
CA ALA A 495 -41.27 -3.98 12.40
C ALA A 495 -41.21 -5.02 11.26
N PRO A 496 -42.23 -5.88 11.05
CA PRO A 496 -42.23 -6.81 9.91
C PRO A 496 -42.26 -6.11 8.54
N ALA A 497 -42.89 -4.93 8.45
CA ALA A 497 -42.94 -4.15 7.22
C ALA A 497 -41.58 -3.56 6.87
N VAL A 498 -40.90 -2.93 7.85
CA VAL A 498 -39.54 -2.41 7.69
C VAL A 498 -38.57 -3.55 7.36
N GLU A 499 -38.64 -4.69 8.05
CA GLU A 499 -37.81 -5.86 7.75
C GLU A 499 -38.02 -6.33 6.31
N CYS A 500 -39.27 -6.47 5.86
CA CYS A 500 -39.57 -6.95 4.51
C CYS A 500 -39.04 -6.00 3.44
N LEU A 501 -39.25 -4.69 3.61
CA LEU A 501 -38.81 -3.66 2.66
C LEU A 501 -37.29 -3.53 2.60
N THR A 502 -36.62 -3.60 3.75
CA THR A 502 -35.16 -3.43 3.85
C THR A 502 -34.37 -4.66 3.40
N ARG A 503 -35.03 -5.79 3.07
CA ARG A 503 -34.40 -6.92 2.37
C ARG A 503 -33.91 -6.55 0.98
N ASP A 504 -34.54 -5.58 0.31
CA ASP A 504 -34.03 -5.00 -0.93
C ASP A 504 -33.16 -3.78 -0.62
N ASN A 505 -31.86 -3.89 -0.91
CA ASN A 505 -30.89 -2.81 -0.68
C ASN A 505 -31.14 -1.56 -1.54
N ASN A 506 -32.04 -1.65 -2.53
CA ASN A 506 -32.50 -0.54 -3.35
C ASN A 506 -33.72 0.19 -2.76
N ILE A 507 -34.19 -0.18 -1.56
CA ILE A 507 -35.26 0.53 -0.85
C ILE A 507 -34.67 1.24 0.36
N SER A 508 -35.03 2.51 0.54
CA SER A 508 -34.73 3.28 1.75
C SER A 508 -36.04 3.59 2.47
N VAL A 509 -36.10 3.28 3.76
CA VAL A 509 -37.31 3.44 4.57
C VAL A 509 -37.14 4.64 5.50
N THR A 510 -38.12 5.55 5.52
CA THR A 510 -38.22 6.60 6.53
C THR A 510 -39.37 6.24 7.46
N LEU A 511 -39.06 6.03 8.74
CA LEU A 511 -40.02 5.63 9.76
C LEU A 511 -40.41 6.84 10.61
N VAL A 512 -41.69 7.21 10.58
CA VAL A 512 -42.21 8.36 11.31
C VAL A 512 -42.91 7.90 12.59
N SER A 513 -42.59 8.53 13.72
CA SER A 513 -43.31 8.30 14.99
C SER A 513 -43.40 9.55 15.85
N SER A 514 -44.49 9.67 16.60
CA SER A 514 -44.60 10.67 17.67
C SER A 514 -43.76 10.31 18.89
N VAL A 515 -43.29 9.06 19.00
CA VAL A 515 -42.46 8.53 20.08
C VAL A 515 -41.06 8.22 19.56
N LYS A 516 -40.12 9.14 19.80
CA LYS A 516 -38.74 9.06 19.29
C LYS A 516 -38.04 7.72 19.57
N LEU A 517 -38.16 7.22 20.80
CA LEU A 517 -37.51 5.98 21.24
C LEU A 517 -37.95 4.74 20.46
N GLU A 518 -39.15 4.73 19.90
CA GLU A 518 -39.65 3.59 19.13
C GLU A 518 -39.11 3.60 17.70
N ALA A 519 -39.08 4.77 17.06
CA ALA A 519 -38.53 4.92 15.72
C ALA A 519 -37.01 4.66 15.71
N ASP A 520 -36.27 5.19 16.70
CA ASP A 520 -34.83 5.00 16.81
C ASP A 520 -34.49 3.51 16.99
N ARG A 521 -35.21 2.78 17.86
CA ARG A 521 -35.00 1.34 18.07
C ARG A 521 -35.17 0.52 16.79
N LEU A 522 -36.22 0.81 16.01
CA LEU A 522 -36.46 0.08 14.76
C LEU A 522 -35.45 0.45 13.67
N ALA A 523 -35.02 1.71 13.61
CA ALA A 523 -33.99 2.13 12.68
C ALA A 523 -32.62 1.49 12.99
N ASP A 524 -32.29 1.32 14.26
CA ASP A 524 -31.06 0.63 14.68
C ASP A 524 -31.07 -0.88 14.35
N LEU A 525 -32.25 -1.49 14.31
CA LEU A 525 -32.43 -2.92 14.01
C LEU A 525 -32.32 -3.24 12.50
N TYR A 526 -32.71 -2.32 11.62
CA TYR A 526 -32.83 -2.58 10.19
C TYR A 526 -32.04 -1.57 9.32
N PRO A 527 -31.16 -2.05 8.42
CA PRO A 527 -30.33 -1.19 7.58
C PRO A 527 -31.19 -0.37 6.61
N ASN A 528 -30.66 0.76 6.13
CA ASN A 528 -31.36 1.66 5.20
C ASN A 528 -32.66 2.27 5.78
N THR A 529 -32.80 2.34 7.10
CA THR A 529 -33.95 2.94 7.79
C THR A 529 -33.57 4.24 8.49
N THR A 530 -34.35 5.29 8.30
CA THR A 530 -34.14 6.61 8.91
C THR A 530 -35.32 6.97 9.81
N PRO A 531 -35.11 7.22 11.11
CA PRO A 531 -36.18 7.60 12.02
C PRO A 531 -36.47 9.10 11.92
N VAL A 532 -37.75 9.47 11.93
CA VAL A 532 -38.22 10.86 11.99
C VAL A 532 -39.23 11.00 13.11
N MET A 533 -38.95 11.90 14.05
CA MET A 533 -39.88 12.23 15.12
C MET A 533 -40.89 13.26 14.63
N LEU A 534 -42.16 12.86 14.51
CA LEU A 534 -43.24 13.73 14.07
C LEU A 534 -44.59 13.24 14.61
N ASP A 535 -45.39 14.14 15.17
CA ASP A 535 -46.79 13.87 15.47
C ASP A 535 -47.64 14.17 14.23
N ILE A 536 -47.97 13.12 13.49
CA ILE A 536 -48.71 13.22 12.22
C ILE A 536 -50.09 13.86 12.37
N MET A 537 -50.66 13.86 13.59
CA MET A 537 -51.97 14.48 13.86
C MET A 537 -51.87 15.99 14.11
N ARG A 538 -50.67 16.49 14.42
CA ARG A 538 -50.44 17.90 14.80
C ARG A 538 -49.64 18.69 13.77
N SER A 539 -48.92 18.02 12.87
CA SER A 539 -47.99 18.66 11.93
C SER A 539 -48.31 18.34 10.46
N SER A 540 -49.46 18.82 9.95
CA SER A 540 -49.93 18.52 8.59
C SER A 540 -48.98 18.96 7.47
N GLU A 541 -48.35 20.15 7.60
CA GLU A 541 -47.43 20.67 6.57
C GLU A 541 -46.14 19.84 6.46
N GLU A 542 -45.63 19.34 7.58
CA GLU A 542 -44.41 18.53 7.62
C GLU A 542 -44.67 17.12 7.07
N VAL A 543 -45.86 16.56 7.33
CA VAL A 543 -46.30 15.29 6.73
C VAL A 543 -46.43 15.42 5.21
N GLU A 544 -47.05 16.50 4.70
CA GLU A 544 -47.15 16.73 3.26
C GLU A 544 -45.79 16.83 2.57
N LYS A 545 -44.81 17.46 3.24
CA LYS A 545 -43.44 17.52 2.74
C LYS A 545 -42.81 16.14 2.67
N LEU A 546 -42.93 15.34 3.73
CA LEU A 546 -42.44 13.96 3.74
C LEU A 546 -43.09 13.12 2.65
N ILE A 547 -44.41 13.25 2.43
CA ILE A 547 -45.10 12.53 1.36
C ILE A 547 -44.53 12.90 -0.03
N LYS A 548 -44.24 14.19 -0.27
CA LYS A 548 -43.63 14.65 -1.54
C LYS A 548 -42.19 14.14 -1.74
N ASP A 549 -41.47 13.95 -0.64
CA ASP A 549 -40.08 13.49 -0.65
C ASP A 549 -39.94 11.95 -0.73
N HIS A 550 -41.04 11.21 -0.83
CA HIS A 550 -41.03 9.75 -0.90
C HIS A 550 -41.84 9.23 -2.08
N ASP A 551 -41.48 8.06 -2.57
CA ASP A 551 -42.07 7.48 -3.78
C ASP A 551 -43.30 6.61 -3.43
N ILE A 552 -43.35 6.06 -2.21
CA ILE A 552 -44.46 5.26 -1.66
C ILE A 552 -44.68 5.66 -0.20
N VAL A 553 -45.94 5.73 0.23
CA VAL A 553 -46.33 5.96 1.62
C VAL A 553 -47.16 4.77 2.11
N VAL A 554 -46.80 4.25 3.28
CA VAL A 554 -47.42 3.09 3.96
C VAL A 554 -48.02 3.53 5.28
#